data_AF-A0A9D8JKW4-F1
#
_entry.id   AF-A0A9D8JKW4-F1
#
_cell.length_a   1.000
_cell.length_b   1.000
_cell.length_c   1.000
_cell.angle_alpha   90.00
_cell.angle_beta   90.00
_cell.angle_gamma   90.00
#
_symmetry.space_group_name_H-M   'P 1'
#
loop_
_entity.id
_entity.type
_entity.pdbx_description
1 polymer ?
#
loop_
_entity_poly.entity_id
_entity_poly.type
_entity_poly.pdbx_seq_one_letter_code
_entity_poly.pdbx_strand_id
1 'polypeptide(L)'
;MKAVFRMWGNTRMIILVAVCAAIYAAALIAFKTAIPLVPGITEVRIANIFPMVFGLLFGPAGAWGIAIGNLIGDLFGGTFGPGSIPGFIGNFLLGYLPFAMWMTLLPITQRSREWRPGNLFCWINYILIAFISSAACGVVIAAGIDALGIVPYTVLSKIITLNNTIASLIGVVLLTSVFGVVRDQFGLFWAEIMEETTIGRPITGIFGAWLVTIASLIGILGEMLVDLPAATIGWMATLAIIIGSFLL
;
A
#
# COMPACT_ATOMS: atom_id res chain seq x y z
N MET A 1 -10.79 -6.47 7.06
CA MET A 1 -10.01 -7.40 6.23
C MET A 1 -10.76 -8.59 5.62
N LYS A 2 -12.09 -8.72 5.70
CA LYS A 2 -12.81 -9.93 5.26
C LYS A 2 -12.53 -10.32 3.79
N ALA A 3 -12.52 -9.34 2.89
CA ALA A 3 -12.24 -9.52 1.46
C ALA A 3 -10.85 -10.14 1.20
N VAL A 4 -9.84 -9.74 1.99
CA VAL A 4 -8.44 -10.19 1.86
C VAL A 4 -8.30 -11.70 2.05
N PHE A 5 -9.10 -12.27 2.94
CA PHE A 5 -9.08 -13.70 3.22
C PHE A 5 -10.02 -14.48 2.31
N ARG A 6 -11.20 -13.93 1.99
CA ARG A 6 -12.20 -14.63 1.17
C ARG A 6 -11.88 -14.67 -0.32
N MET A 7 -11.07 -13.73 -0.83
CA MET A 7 -10.73 -13.70 -2.26
C MET A 7 -10.04 -14.98 -2.76
N TRP A 8 -9.37 -15.74 -1.89
CA TRP A 8 -8.70 -16.99 -2.23
C TRP A 8 -9.67 -18.11 -2.63
N GLY A 9 -10.97 -17.95 -2.38
CA GLY A 9 -11.99 -18.85 -2.93
C GLY A 9 -12.33 -18.59 -4.40
N ASN A 10 -11.80 -17.51 -5.01
CA ASN A 10 -12.10 -17.10 -6.37
C ASN A 10 -10.86 -17.25 -7.28
N THR A 11 -10.94 -18.12 -8.28
CA THR A 11 -9.85 -18.42 -9.21
C THR A 11 -9.33 -17.18 -9.95
N ARG A 12 -10.21 -16.25 -10.34
CA ARG A 12 -9.80 -15.02 -11.03
C ARG A 12 -8.95 -14.13 -10.11
N MET A 13 -9.32 -14.03 -8.84
CA MET A 13 -8.55 -13.27 -7.85
C MET A 13 -7.18 -13.91 -7.59
N ILE A 14 -7.10 -15.24 -7.52
CA ILE A 14 -5.83 -15.95 -7.38
C ILE A 14 -4.90 -15.65 -8.57
N ILE A 15 -5.44 -15.70 -9.79
CA ILE A 15 -4.68 -15.38 -11.00
C ILE A 15 -4.21 -13.91 -10.96
N LEU A 16 -5.06 -12.99 -10.53
CA LEU A 16 -4.70 -11.58 -10.40
C LEU A 16 -3.58 -11.36 -9.38
N VAL A 17 -3.54 -12.11 -8.26
CA VAL A 17 -2.39 -12.08 -7.32
C VAL A 17 -1.10 -12.44 -8.05
N ALA A 18 -1.10 -13.55 -8.81
CA ALA A 18 0.08 -14.02 -9.52
C ALA A 18 0.54 -13.01 -10.59
N VAL A 19 -0.38 -12.44 -11.36
CA VAL A 19 -0.08 -11.43 -12.39
C VAL A 19 0.47 -10.15 -11.75
N CYS A 20 -0.18 -9.64 -10.69
CA CYS A 20 0.29 -8.45 -9.98
C CYS A 20 1.67 -8.68 -9.36
N ALA A 21 1.90 -9.84 -8.74
CA ALA A 21 3.19 -10.21 -8.18
C ALA A 21 4.28 -10.29 -9.26
N ALA A 22 3.99 -10.92 -10.39
CA ALA A 22 4.94 -11.05 -11.49
C ALA A 22 5.32 -9.69 -12.08
N ILE A 23 4.34 -8.81 -12.36
CA ILE A 23 4.61 -7.47 -12.90
C ILE A 23 5.42 -6.64 -11.90
N TYR A 24 4.98 -6.61 -10.63
CA TYR A 24 5.65 -5.82 -9.61
C TYR A 24 7.07 -6.32 -9.31
N ALA A 25 7.25 -7.65 -9.20
CA ALA A 25 8.57 -8.25 -9.03
C ALA A 25 9.49 -7.99 -10.24
N ALA A 26 9.00 -8.17 -11.46
CA ALA A 26 9.77 -7.92 -12.67
C ALA A 26 10.25 -6.48 -12.74
N ALA A 27 9.37 -5.51 -12.42
CA ALA A 27 9.75 -4.10 -12.34
C ALA A 27 10.79 -3.85 -11.22
N LEU A 28 10.62 -4.44 -10.04
CA LEU A 28 11.60 -4.32 -8.95
C LEU A 28 12.96 -4.89 -9.35
N ILE A 29 13.01 -6.04 -10.02
CA ILE A 29 14.26 -6.67 -10.45
C ILE A 29 14.91 -5.85 -11.56
N ALA A 30 14.14 -5.39 -12.56
CA ALA A 30 14.66 -4.67 -13.71
C ALA A 30 15.26 -3.30 -13.34
N PHE A 31 14.65 -2.63 -12.36
CA PHE A 31 15.08 -1.30 -11.90
C PHE A 31 15.85 -1.33 -10.58
N LYS A 32 16.17 -2.52 -10.07
CA LYS A 32 16.99 -2.70 -8.88
C LYS A 32 18.32 -2.00 -9.10
N THR A 33 18.78 -1.23 -8.11
CA THR A 33 20.06 -0.49 -8.11
C THR A 33 20.16 0.70 -9.08
N ALA A 34 19.10 1.04 -9.82
CA ALA A 34 19.15 2.15 -10.79
C ALA A 34 19.48 3.49 -10.13
N ILE A 35 18.88 3.77 -8.96
CA ILE A 35 19.17 4.98 -8.16
C ILE A 35 19.08 4.61 -6.66
N PRO A 36 20.18 4.21 -6.01
CA PRO A 36 20.15 3.88 -4.58
C PRO A 36 19.91 5.14 -3.74
N LEU A 37 18.97 5.07 -2.79
CA LEU A 37 18.71 6.14 -1.81
C LEU A 37 19.43 5.84 -0.49
N VAL A 38 19.36 4.58 -0.05
CA VAL A 38 20.19 3.99 1.02
C VAL A 38 20.77 2.69 0.46
N PRO A 39 22.09 2.63 0.20
CA PRO A 39 22.72 1.46 -0.41
C PRO A 39 22.37 0.17 0.31
N GLY A 40 21.90 -0.84 -0.44
CA GLY A 40 21.52 -2.15 0.09
C GLY A 40 20.18 -2.22 0.83
N ILE A 41 19.48 -1.09 1.05
CA ILE A 41 18.24 -1.03 1.83
C ILE A 41 17.07 -0.47 1.03
N THR A 42 17.24 0.72 0.42
CA THR A 42 16.17 1.33 -0.39
C THR A 42 16.73 2.15 -1.54
N GLU A 43 15.96 2.24 -2.60
CA GLU A 43 16.31 2.86 -3.87
C GLU A 43 15.11 3.65 -4.37
N VAL A 44 15.27 4.40 -5.47
CA VAL A 44 14.12 4.97 -6.15
C VAL A 44 13.32 3.81 -6.75
N ARG A 45 12.26 3.40 -6.06
CA ARG A 45 11.48 2.22 -6.44
C ARG A 45 10.51 2.59 -7.56
N ILE A 46 10.99 2.53 -8.80
CA ILE A 46 10.16 2.79 -9.99
C ILE A 46 8.93 1.86 -10.01
N ALA A 47 9.07 0.63 -9.52
CA ALA A 47 7.94 -0.29 -9.38
C ALA A 47 6.79 0.25 -8.50
N ASN A 48 7.03 1.24 -7.62
CA ASN A 48 6.00 1.78 -6.73
C ASN A 48 4.98 2.68 -7.44
N ILE A 49 5.03 2.78 -8.78
CA ILE A 49 3.90 3.27 -9.58
C ILE A 49 2.71 2.29 -9.57
N PHE A 50 2.95 1.01 -9.28
CA PHE A 50 1.94 -0.05 -9.36
C PHE A 50 1.05 -0.21 -8.12
N PRO A 51 1.52 -0.11 -6.86
CA PRO A 51 0.72 -0.44 -5.68
C PRO A 51 -0.61 0.29 -5.57
N MET A 52 -0.64 1.61 -5.75
CA MET A 52 -1.87 2.39 -5.72
C MET A 52 -2.83 1.97 -6.85
N VAL A 53 -2.29 1.70 -8.04
CA VAL A 53 -3.05 1.30 -9.23
C VAL A 53 -3.64 -0.10 -9.05
N PHE A 54 -2.82 -1.07 -8.64
CA PHE A 54 -3.24 -2.45 -8.42
C PHE A 54 -4.19 -2.57 -7.24
N GLY A 55 -3.99 -1.78 -6.18
CA GLY A 55 -4.95 -1.68 -5.09
C GLY A 55 -6.32 -1.25 -5.60
N LEU A 56 -6.41 -0.13 -6.34
CA LEU A 56 -7.70 0.34 -6.84
C LEU A 56 -8.34 -0.61 -7.87
N LEU A 57 -7.57 -1.17 -8.80
CA LEU A 57 -8.10 -2.02 -9.89
C LEU A 57 -8.40 -3.45 -9.43
N PHE A 58 -7.52 -4.04 -8.62
CA PHE A 58 -7.54 -5.47 -8.28
C PHE A 58 -7.77 -5.73 -6.79
N GLY A 59 -7.95 -4.69 -5.97
CA GLY A 59 -8.37 -4.79 -4.58
C GLY A 59 -7.46 -5.69 -3.75
N PRO A 60 -8.00 -6.70 -3.05
CA PRO A 60 -7.20 -7.59 -2.22
C PRO A 60 -6.19 -8.42 -3.02
N ALA A 61 -6.47 -8.73 -4.30
CA ALA A 61 -5.52 -9.44 -5.15
C ALA A 61 -4.31 -8.56 -5.47
N GLY A 62 -4.54 -7.27 -5.71
CA GLY A 62 -3.48 -6.28 -5.87
C GLY A 62 -2.60 -6.19 -4.63
N ALA A 63 -3.20 -6.10 -3.44
CA ALA A 63 -2.47 -6.02 -2.16
C ALA A 63 -1.53 -7.22 -1.92
N TRP A 64 -2.05 -8.44 -2.09
CA TRP A 64 -1.22 -9.65 -1.99
C TRP A 64 -0.16 -9.72 -3.10
N GLY A 65 -0.52 -9.33 -4.32
CA GLY A 65 0.41 -9.26 -5.44
C GLY A 65 1.60 -8.36 -5.15
N ILE A 66 1.38 -7.16 -4.59
CA ILE A 66 2.45 -6.24 -4.21
C ILE A 66 3.33 -6.82 -3.09
N ALA A 67 2.74 -7.44 -2.07
CA ALA A 67 3.49 -8.05 -0.97
C ALA A 67 4.37 -9.22 -1.45
N ILE A 68 3.80 -10.14 -2.22
CA ILE A 68 4.50 -11.31 -2.77
C ILE A 68 5.53 -10.86 -3.80
N GLY A 69 5.18 -9.91 -4.67
CA GLY A 69 6.09 -9.36 -5.66
C GLY A 69 7.29 -8.66 -5.02
N ASN A 70 7.10 -7.96 -3.88
CA ASN A 70 8.22 -7.42 -3.09
C ASN A 70 9.15 -8.54 -2.63
N LEU A 71 8.61 -9.62 -2.07
CA LEU A 71 9.41 -10.74 -1.56
C LEU A 71 10.21 -11.43 -2.67
N ILE A 72 9.60 -11.61 -3.84
CA ILE A 72 10.28 -12.14 -5.04
C ILE A 72 11.39 -11.17 -5.48
N GLY A 73 11.11 -9.87 -5.51
CA GLY A 73 12.11 -8.85 -5.84
C GLY A 73 13.27 -8.81 -4.85
N ASP A 74 13.02 -9.06 -3.56
CA ASP A 74 14.06 -9.20 -2.54
C ASP A 74 14.94 -10.43 -2.80
N LEU A 75 14.31 -11.57 -3.12
CA LEU A 75 15.00 -12.83 -3.42
C LEU A 75 15.92 -12.71 -4.63
N PHE A 76 15.39 -12.25 -5.77
CA PHE A 76 16.16 -12.16 -7.01
C PHE A 76 17.07 -10.94 -7.08
N GLY A 77 16.76 -9.88 -6.33
CA GLY A 77 17.58 -8.68 -6.28
C GLY A 77 18.63 -8.68 -5.17
N GLY A 78 18.83 -9.80 -4.46
CA GLY A 78 19.92 -9.94 -3.49
C GLY A 78 19.74 -9.21 -2.16
N THR A 79 18.52 -8.77 -1.82
CA THR A 79 18.21 -8.08 -0.55
C THR A 79 17.36 -8.92 0.40
N PHE A 80 17.18 -10.20 0.10
CA PHE A 80 16.43 -11.13 0.94
C PHE A 80 17.10 -11.33 2.30
N GLY A 81 16.35 -11.12 3.36
CA GLY A 81 16.83 -11.26 4.73
C GLY A 81 15.75 -10.96 5.77
N PRO A 82 16.12 -10.75 7.04
CA PRO A 82 15.16 -10.44 8.11
C PRO A 82 14.30 -9.20 7.82
N GLY A 83 14.84 -8.23 7.08
CA GLY A 83 14.12 -7.03 6.63
C GLY A 83 13.00 -7.29 5.61
N SER A 84 12.96 -8.46 4.97
CA SER A 84 11.89 -8.82 4.03
C SER A 84 10.55 -9.07 4.74
N ILE A 85 10.53 -9.35 6.05
CA ILE A 85 9.28 -9.51 6.82
C ILE A 85 8.54 -8.16 6.96
N PRO A 86 9.13 -7.11 7.55
CA PRO A 86 8.47 -5.81 7.59
C PRO A 86 8.27 -5.24 6.18
N GLY A 87 9.17 -5.55 5.23
CA GLY A 87 8.99 -5.25 3.81
C GLY A 87 7.71 -5.85 3.23
N PHE A 88 7.44 -7.14 3.47
CA PHE A 88 6.23 -7.82 3.02
C PHE A 88 4.97 -7.16 3.58
N ILE A 89 4.94 -6.90 4.89
CA ILE A 89 3.77 -6.30 5.57
C ILE A 89 3.54 -4.87 5.08
N GLY A 90 4.59 -4.05 5.00
CA GLY A 90 4.48 -2.67 4.52
C GLY A 90 4.00 -2.59 3.07
N ASN A 91 4.52 -3.43 2.19
CA ASN A 91 4.09 -3.50 0.79
C ASN A 91 2.66 -4.04 0.64
N PHE A 92 2.26 -5.00 1.49
CA PHE A 92 0.87 -5.41 1.57
C PHE A 92 -0.04 -4.22 1.90
N LEU A 93 0.30 -3.44 2.94
CA LEU A 93 -0.46 -2.24 3.32
C LEU A 93 -0.48 -1.19 2.21
N LEU A 94 0.63 -1.01 1.51
CA LEU A 94 0.75 -0.07 0.38
C LEU A 94 -0.24 -0.39 -0.74
N GLY A 95 -0.51 -1.66 -1.03
CA GLY A 95 -1.53 -2.09 -2.00
C GLY A 95 -2.94 -2.25 -1.40
N TYR A 96 -3.06 -2.55 -0.11
CA TYR A 96 -4.32 -2.79 0.59
C TYR A 96 -5.09 -1.50 0.90
N LEU A 97 -4.42 -0.52 1.50
CA LEU A 97 -5.04 0.74 1.93
C LEU A 97 -5.69 1.52 0.78
N PRO A 98 -5.13 1.57 -0.45
CA PRO A 98 -5.78 2.16 -1.61
C PRO A 98 -7.23 1.75 -1.80
N PHE A 99 -7.55 0.46 -1.79
CA PHE A 99 -8.92 -0.01 -2.01
C PHE A 99 -9.77 0.03 -0.73
N ALA A 100 -9.16 -0.25 0.42
CA ALA A 100 -9.86 -0.33 1.69
C ALA A 100 -10.32 1.07 2.17
N MET A 101 -9.48 2.09 1.93
CA MET A 101 -9.75 3.47 2.34
C MET A 101 -10.58 4.25 1.32
N TRP A 102 -10.61 3.81 0.05
CA TRP A 102 -11.32 4.51 -1.03
C TRP A 102 -12.78 4.83 -0.73
N MET A 103 -13.43 4.00 0.09
CA MET A 103 -14.85 4.13 0.43
C MET A 103 -15.10 4.42 1.91
N THR A 104 -14.06 4.46 2.74
CA THR A 104 -14.19 4.46 4.21
C THR A 104 -13.63 5.72 4.85
N LEU A 105 -12.76 6.48 4.18
CA LEU A 105 -12.20 7.74 4.68
C LEU A 105 -13.21 8.91 4.52
N LEU A 106 -14.35 8.81 5.18
CA LEU A 106 -15.40 9.83 5.19
C LEU A 106 -15.07 10.97 6.17
N PRO A 107 -15.44 12.23 5.87
CA PRO A 107 -16.29 12.69 4.75
C PRO A 107 -15.52 12.99 3.46
N ILE A 108 -14.21 12.69 3.42
CA ILE A 108 -13.33 13.07 2.30
C ILE A 108 -13.66 12.22 1.06
N THR A 109 -13.84 10.91 1.26
CA THR A 109 -14.09 9.97 0.16
C THR A 109 -15.51 9.99 -0.36
N GLN A 110 -15.66 9.82 -1.67
CA GLN A 110 -16.98 9.62 -2.29
C GLN A 110 -17.46 8.19 -2.05
N ARG A 111 -18.79 8.00 -1.98
CA ARG A 111 -19.41 6.66 -1.93
C ARG A 111 -19.43 5.98 -3.31
N SER A 112 -18.36 6.12 -4.10
CA SER A 112 -18.18 5.40 -5.38
C SER A 112 -16.83 4.69 -5.40
N ARG A 113 -16.84 3.41 -5.77
CA ARG A 113 -15.64 2.59 -5.93
C ARG A 113 -14.84 2.93 -7.19
N GLU A 114 -15.44 3.70 -8.09
CA GLU A 114 -14.89 3.95 -9.42
C GLU A 114 -13.90 5.12 -9.44
N TRP A 115 -12.86 4.97 -10.25
CA TRP A 115 -12.02 6.09 -10.67
C TRP A 115 -12.77 6.94 -11.71
N ARG A 116 -12.92 8.23 -11.42
CA ARG A 116 -13.56 9.20 -12.34
C ARG A 116 -12.66 10.40 -12.53
N PRO A 117 -11.85 10.46 -13.61
CA PRO A 117 -10.85 11.52 -13.79
C PRO A 117 -11.47 12.92 -13.93
N GLY A 118 -12.74 13.03 -14.32
CA GLY A 118 -13.46 14.31 -14.40
C GLY A 118 -13.92 14.88 -13.05
N ASN A 119 -13.71 14.18 -11.92
CA ASN A 119 -14.18 14.61 -10.62
C ASN A 119 -13.01 15.03 -9.71
N LEU A 120 -12.98 16.30 -9.30
CA LEU A 120 -11.92 16.85 -8.44
C LEU A 120 -11.79 16.09 -7.10
N PHE A 121 -12.90 15.64 -6.52
CA PHE A 121 -12.85 14.89 -5.27
C PHE A 121 -12.21 13.51 -5.44
N CYS A 122 -12.32 12.87 -6.62
CA CYS A 122 -11.58 11.63 -6.89
C CYS A 122 -10.06 11.87 -6.88
N TRP A 123 -9.61 13.00 -7.43
CA TRP A 123 -8.21 13.40 -7.37
C TRP A 123 -7.74 13.67 -5.94
N ILE A 124 -8.53 14.39 -5.14
CA ILE A 124 -8.22 14.65 -3.72
C ILE A 124 -8.11 13.32 -2.95
N ASN A 125 -9.06 12.40 -3.15
CA ASN A 125 -9.02 11.08 -2.51
C ASN A 125 -7.80 10.28 -2.91
N TYR A 126 -7.45 10.30 -4.20
CA TYR A 126 -6.26 9.63 -4.69
C TYR A 126 -4.99 10.14 -4.04
N ILE A 127 -4.79 11.47 -4.01
CA ILE A 127 -3.59 12.08 -3.45
C ILE A 127 -3.48 11.79 -1.94
N LEU A 128 -4.59 11.93 -1.21
CA LEU A 128 -4.61 11.66 0.24
C LEU A 128 -4.32 10.20 0.55
N ILE A 129 -5.00 9.26 -0.13
CA ILE A 129 -4.80 7.83 0.11
C ILE A 129 -3.42 7.38 -0.37
N ALA A 130 -2.89 7.94 -1.46
CA ALA A 130 -1.52 7.70 -1.91
C ALA A 130 -0.51 8.09 -0.83
N PHE A 131 -0.68 9.26 -0.20
CA PHE A 131 0.18 9.69 0.90
C PHE A 131 0.00 8.81 2.15
N ILE A 132 -1.24 8.54 2.58
CA ILE A 132 -1.51 7.75 3.79
C ILE A 132 -1.01 6.31 3.65
N SER A 133 -1.24 5.67 2.50
CA SER A 133 -0.76 4.30 2.24
C SER A 133 0.76 4.23 2.18
N SER A 134 1.40 5.24 1.58
CA SER A 134 2.85 5.40 1.54
C SER A 134 3.43 5.60 2.95
N ALA A 135 2.77 6.42 3.77
CA ALA A 135 3.15 6.69 5.14
C ALA A 135 3.03 5.45 6.02
N ALA A 136 1.89 4.74 5.94
CA ALA A 136 1.68 3.50 6.66
C ALA A 136 2.74 2.45 6.31
N CYS A 137 3.04 2.28 5.03
CA CYS A 137 4.10 1.40 4.54
C CYS A 137 5.47 1.81 5.11
N GLY A 138 5.82 3.09 5.00
CA GLY A 138 7.08 3.63 5.51
C GLY A 138 7.27 3.43 7.01
N VAL A 139 6.23 3.70 7.81
CA VAL A 139 6.25 3.51 9.27
C VAL A 139 6.48 2.05 9.65
N VAL A 140 5.71 1.12 9.05
CA VAL A 140 5.84 -0.32 9.37
C VAL A 140 7.20 -0.86 8.96
N ILE A 141 7.69 -0.51 7.76
CA ILE A 141 9.00 -0.96 7.29
C ILE A 141 10.09 -0.37 8.18
N ALA A 142 10.04 0.93 8.45
CA ALA A 142 11.05 1.61 9.26
C ALA A 142 11.12 1.05 10.67
N ALA A 143 9.99 0.78 11.32
CA ALA A 143 9.98 0.22 12.68
C ALA A 143 10.65 -1.17 12.72
N GLY A 144 10.37 -2.02 11.73
CA GLY A 144 10.98 -3.34 11.64
C GLY A 144 12.49 -3.30 11.32
N ILE A 145 12.92 -2.41 10.42
CA ILE A 145 14.33 -2.28 10.02
C ILE A 145 15.17 -1.60 11.11
N ASP A 146 14.61 -0.62 11.82
CA ASP A 146 15.23 0.03 12.97
C ASP A 146 15.45 -0.96 14.12
N ALA A 147 14.48 -1.84 14.38
CA ALA A 147 14.62 -2.91 15.37
C ALA A 147 15.72 -3.93 15.04
N LEU A 148 16.09 -4.07 13.76
CA LEU A 148 17.23 -4.88 13.32
C LEU A 148 18.57 -4.12 13.41
N GLY A 149 18.55 -2.83 13.79
CA GLY A 149 19.72 -1.98 13.92
C GLY A 149 20.36 -1.58 12.59
N ILE A 150 19.62 -1.70 11.48
CA ILE A 150 20.18 -1.50 10.13
C ILE A 150 20.14 -0.04 9.71
N VAL A 151 18.97 0.61 9.80
CA VAL A 151 18.78 2.03 9.44
C VAL A 151 17.85 2.69 10.46
N PRO A 152 18.17 3.92 10.93
CA PRO A 152 17.33 4.64 11.87
C PRO A 152 15.90 4.87 11.37
N TYR A 153 14.93 4.63 12.25
CA TYR A 153 13.50 4.79 11.99
C TYR A 153 13.14 6.14 11.33
N THR A 154 13.62 7.25 11.91
CA THR A 154 13.29 8.62 11.49
C THR A 154 13.66 8.89 10.03
N VAL A 155 14.81 8.36 9.61
CA VAL A 155 15.34 8.56 8.26
C VAL A 155 14.57 7.69 7.28
N LEU A 156 14.44 6.40 7.61
CA LEU A 156 13.86 5.42 6.71
C LEU A 156 12.36 5.65 6.48
N SER A 157 11.60 6.00 7.53
CA SER A 157 10.16 6.25 7.42
C SER A 157 9.85 7.40 6.46
N LYS A 158 10.61 8.50 6.53
CA LYS A 158 10.47 9.69 5.67
C LYS A 158 10.86 9.38 4.22
N ILE A 159 11.99 8.70 4.01
CA ILE A 159 12.46 8.33 2.68
C ILE A 159 11.45 7.42 1.97
N ILE A 160 10.99 6.36 2.64
CA ILE A 160 10.02 5.43 2.05
C ILE A 160 8.70 6.13 1.76
N THR A 161 8.20 6.95 2.69
CA THR A 161 6.94 7.68 2.48
C THR A 161 7.01 8.59 1.27
N LEU A 162 8.07 9.40 1.17
CA LEU A 162 8.24 10.33 0.06
C LEU A 162 8.37 9.58 -1.27
N ASN A 163 9.20 8.53 -1.30
CA ASN A 163 9.43 7.75 -2.50
C ASN A 163 8.13 7.09 -3.01
N ASN A 164 7.39 6.44 -2.12
CA ASN A 164 6.13 5.77 -2.46
C ASN A 164 5.05 6.75 -2.87
N THR A 165 4.99 7.93 -2.23
CA THR A 165 4.00 8.96 -2.56
C THR A 165 4.25 9.49 -3.97
N ILE A 166 5.49 9.87 -4.29
CA ILE A 166 5.86 10.37 -5.62
C ILE A 166 5.56 9.31 -6.68
N ALA A 167 5.95 8.05 -6.44
CA ALA A 167 5.69 6.98 -7.37
C ALA A 167 4.18 6.75 -7.58
N SER A 168 3.38 6.80 -6.50
CA SER A 168 1.91 6.71 -6.59
C SER A 168 1.32 7.86 -7.40
N LEU A 169 1.82 9.09 -7.23
CA LEU A 169 1.37 10.24 -8.03
C LEU A 169 1.67 10.06 -9.52
N ILE A 170 2.79 9.43 -9.89
CA ILE A 170 3.07 9.05 -11.28
C ILE A 170 2.12 7.93 -11.72
N GLY A 171 1.83 6.98 -10.83
CA GLY A 171 0.91 5.86 -11.05
C GLY A 171 -0.51 6.28 -11.45
N VAL A 172 -0.95 7.52 -11.15
CA VAL A 172 -2.28 8.01 -11.58
C VAL A 172 -2.40 8.09 -13.10
N VAL A 173 -1.29 8.33 -13.81
CA VAL A 173 -1.24 8.32 -15.27
C VAL A 173 -1.54 6.92 -15.77
N LEU A 174 -0.85 5.92 -15.21
CA LEU A 174 -1.10 4.51 -15.52
C LEU A 174 -2.55 4.13 -15.20
N LEU A 175 -3.07 4.48 -14.02
CA LEU A 175 -4.46 4.21 -13.64
C LEU A 175 -5.43 4.77 -14.67
N THR A 176 -5.28 6.05 -15.02
CA THR A 176 -6.19 6.74 -15.94
C THR A 176 -6.16 6.12 -17.34
N SER A 177 -4.98 5.69 -17.80
CA SER A 177 -4.82 5.03 -19.10
C SER A 177 -5.44 3.63 -19.16
N VAL A 178 -5.33 2.84 -18.10
CA VAL A 178 -5.73 1.42 -18.14
C VAL A 178 -7.09 1.12 -17.49
N PHE A 179 -7.65 2.04 -16.69
CA PHE A 179 -8.86 1.77 -15.90
C PHE A 179 -10.04 1.32 -16.77
N GLY A 180 -10.33 2.05 -17.85
CA GLY A 180 -11.42 1.70 -18.77
C GLY A 180 -11.19 0.34 -19.46
N VAL A 181 -9.96 0.05 -19.88
CA VAL A 181 -9.62 -1.24 -20.52
C VAL A 181 -9.79 -2.40 -19.53
N VAL A 182 -9.24 -2.27 -18.32
CA VAL A 182 -9.26 -3.32 -17.29
C VAL A 182 -10.69 -3.62 -16.83
N ARG A 183 -11.52 -2.60 -16.64
CA ARG A 183 -12.92 -2.76 -16.26
C ARG A 183 -13.77 -3.20 -17.44
N ASP A 184 -13.84 -2.39 -18.50
CA ASP A 184 -14.86 -2.51 -19.55
C ASP A 184 -14.53 -3.61 -20.57
N GLN A 185 -13.25 -3.87 -20.86
CA GLN A 185 -12.85 -4.89 -21.84
C GLN A 185 -12.51 -6.24 -21.19
N PHE A 186 -11.74 -6.22 -20.09
CA PHE A 186 -11.29 -7.45 -19.46
C PHE A 186 -12.19 -7.93 -18.31
N GLY A 187 -13.08 -7.08 -17.77
CA GLY A 187 -13.93 -7.45 -16.64
C GLY A 187 -13.11 -7.87 -15.41
N LEU A 188 -11.94 -7.24 -15.22
CA LEU A 188 -10.98 -7.58 -14.17
C LEU A 188 -11.07 -6.66 -12.95
N PHE A 189 -12.06 -5.76 -12.91
CA PHE A 189 -12.26 -4.90 -11.76
C PHE A 189 -12.72 -5.72 -10.56
N TRP A 190 -11.99 -5.64 -9.45
CA TRP A 190 -12.19 -6.52 -8.29
C TRP A 190 -13.62 -6.45 -7.71
N ALA A 191 -14.25 -5.27 -7.78
CA ALA A 191 -15.59 -5.06 -7.24
C ALA A 191 -16.68 -5.74 -8.08
N GLU A 192 -16.39 -6.11 -9.34
CA GLU A 192 -17.27 -6.88 -10.21
C GLU A 192 -16.98 -8.38 -10.12
N ILE A 193 -15.74 -8.77 -9.80
CA ILE A 193 -15.36 -10.18 -9.60
C ILE A 193 -15.84 -10.71 -8.25
N MET A 194 -15.76 -9.91 -7.19
CA MET A 194 -16.10 -10.32 -5.83
C MET A 194 -17.57 -10.02 -5.50
N GLU A 195 -18.31 -11.03 -5.03
CA GLU A 195 -19.67 -10.84 -4.53
C GLU A 195 -19.69 -9.91 -3.30
N GLU A 196 -20.69 -9.03 -3.19
CA GLU A 196 -20.78 -8.07 -2.08
C GLU A 196 -20.77 -8.72 -0.68
N THR A 197 -21.32 -9.93 -0.57
CA THR A 197 -21.35 -10.73 0.66
C THR A 197 -19.93 -11.16 1.11
N THR A 198 -19.02 -11.36 0.15
CA THR A 198 -17.63 -11.75 0.36
C THR A 198 -16.74 -10.56 0.69
N ILE A 199 -17.02 -9.40 0.10
CA ILE A 199 -16.38 -8.13 0.44
C ILE A 199 -16.67 -7.80 1.91
N GLY A 200 -17.93 -7.94 2.31
CA GLY A 200 -18.41 -7.61 3.65
C GLY A 200 -18.54 -6.10 3.86
N ARG A 201 -19.32 -5.71 4.87
CA ARG A 201 -19.30 -4.33 5.38
C ARG A 201 -18.19 -4.22 6.43
N PRO A 202 -17.35 -3.17 6.39
CA PRO A 202 -16.43 -2.90 7.48
C PRO A 202 -17.21 -2.84 8.80
N ILE A 203 -16.72 -3.48 9.86
CA ILE A 203 -17.40 -3.47 11.17
C ILE A 203 -17.44 -2.02 11.70
N THR A 204 -16.34 -1.27 11.51
CA THR A 204 -16.20 0.16 11.87
C THR A 204 -15.26 0.90 10.90
N GLY A 205 -15.48 0.74 9.59
CA GLY A 205 -14.52 1.18 8.54
C GLY A 205 -14.10 2.64 8.60
N ILE A 206 -14.99 3.56 8.99
CA ILE A 206 -14.64 4.98 9.15
C ILE A 206 -13.61 5.15 10.28
N PHE A 207 -13.84 4.50 11.42
CA PHE A 207 -12.91 4.54 12.54
C PHE A 207 -11.57 3.90 12.18
N GLY A 208 -11.59 2.76 11.48
CA GLY A 208 -10.38 2.12 10.96
C GLY A 208 -9.58 3.04 10.04
N ALA A 209 -10.24 3.71 9.10
CA ALA A 209 -9.60 4.64 8.17
C ALA A 209 -8.94 5.82 8.90
N TRP A 210 -9.64 6.43 9.86
CA TRP A 210 -9.09 7.53 10.64
C TRP A 210 -7.97 7.08 11.58
N LEU A 211 -8.08 5.90 12.18
CA LEU A 211 -7.02 5.33 13.01
C LEU A 211 -5.74 5.12 12.20
N VAL A 212 -5.83 4.52 11.00
CA VAL A 212 -4.68 4.39 10.08
C VAL A 212 -4.13 5.75 9.70
N THR A 213 -4.98 6.71 9.36
CA THR A 213 -4.57 8.07 8.95
C THR A 213 -3.79 8.76 10.06
N ILE A 214 -4.35 8.83 11.27
CA ILE A 214 -3.73 9.48 12.42
C ILE A 214 -2.43 8.77 12.80
N ALA A 215 -2.44 7.44 12.87
CA ALA A 215 -1.26 6.66 13.20
C ALA A 215 -0.14 6.82 12.17
N SER A 216 -0.47 6.92 10.88
CA SER A 216 0.52 7.17 9.82
C SER A 216 1.13 8.56 9.92
N LEU A 217 0.31 9.58 10.23
CA LEU A 217 0.79 10.95 10.45
C LEU A 217 1.66 11.07 11.71
N ILE A 218 1.23 10.47 12.83
CA ILE A 218 2.02 10.42 14.07
C ILE A 218 3.30 9.61 13.86
N GLY A 219 3.26 8.53 13.10
CA GLY A 219 4.46 7.74 12.80
C GLY A 219 5.54 8.58 12.11
N ILE A 220 5.17 9.49 11.21
CA ILE A 220 6.13 10.33 10.48
C ILE A 220 6.54 11.59 11.26
N LEU A 221 5.58 12.23 11.94
CA LEU A 221 5.76 13.55 12.55
C LEU A 221 5.89 13.52 14.08
N GLY A 222 5.60 12.40 14.71
CA GLY A 222 5.44 12.28 16.16
C GLY A 222 6.68 12.65 16.95
N GLU A 223 7.88 12.39 16.42
CA GLU A 223 9.14 12.81 17.05
C GLU A 223 9.29 14.32 17.16
N MET A 224 8.61 15.09 16.30
CA MET A 224 8.62 16.55 16.35
C MET A 224 7.60 17.12 17.34
N LEU A 225 6.65 16.28 17.80
CA LEU A 225 5.47 16.69 18.56
C LEU A 225 5.46 16.13 19.98
N VAL A 226 6.21 15.06 20.25
CA VAL A 226 6.17 14.32 21.51
C VAL A 226 7.59 13.93 21.91
N ASP A 227 7.97 14.15 23.18
CA ASP A 227 9.26 13.77 23.76
C ASP A 227 9.39 12.24 24.01
N LEU A 228 8.92 11.42 23.07
CA LEU A 228 9.03 9.96 23.13
C LEU A 228 10.16 9.46 22.21
N PRO A 229 10.82 8.34 22.54
CA PRO A 229 11.80 7.73 21.65
C PRO A 229 11.20 7.34 20.29
N ALA A 230 11.95 7.59 19.23
CA ALA A 230 11.62 7.25 17.83
C ALA A 230 11.07 5.82 17.68
N ALA A 231 11.76 4.84 18.27
CA ALA A 231 11.36 3.43 18.25
C ALA A 231 9.98 3.21 18.88
N THR A 232 9.69 3.86 20.02
CA THR A 232 8.41 3.74 20.71
C THR A 232 7.28 4.30 19.85
N ILE A 233 7.50 5.46 19.23
CA ILE A 233 6.54 6.08 18.29
C ILE A 233 6.30 5.14 17.10
N GLY A 234 7.37 4.62 16.49
CA GLY A 234 7.29 3.71 15.36
C GLY A 234 6.48 2.44 15.64
N TRP A 235 6.70 1.79 16.79
CA TRP A 235 5.96 0.59 17.17
C TRP A 235 4.51 0.86 17.55
N MET A 236 4.22 1.94 18.29
CA MET A 236 2.84 2.32 18.60
C MET A 236 2.05 2.67 17.33
N ALA A 237 2.65 3.44 16.43
CA ALA A 237 2.05 3.77 15.14
C ALA A 237 1.83 2.52 14.29
N THR A 238 2.80 1.62 14.22
CA THR A 238 2.69 0.34 13.51
C THR A 238 1.54 -0.50 14.03
N LEU A 239 1.42 -0.64 15.36
CA LEU A 239 0.33 -1.38 15.98
C LEU A 239 -1.04 -0.76 15.65
N ALA A 240 -1.17 0.56 15.76
CA ALA A 240 -2.40 1.28 15.45
C ALA A 240 -2.77 1.19 13.96
N ILE A 241 -1.79 1.25 13.05
CA ILE A 241 -2.00 1.04 11.60
C ILE A 241 -2.53 -0.37 11.34
N ILE A 242 -1.93 -1.39 11.96
CA ILE A 242 -2.36 -2.78 11.78
C ILE A 242 -3.79 -2.96 12.31
N ILE A 243 -4.08 -2.51 13.54
CA ILE A 243 -5.42 -2.59 14.13
C ILE A 243 -6.44 -1.85 13.26
N GLY A 244 -6.15 -0.61 12.84
CA GLY A 244 -7.01 0.16 11.97
C GLY A 244 -7.27 -0.54 10.63
N SER A 245 -6.25 -1.19 10.07
CA SER A 245 -6.37 -2.00 8.85
C SER A 245 -7.27 -3.22 9.05
N PHE A 246 -7.30 -3.84 10.22
CA PHE A 246 -8.23 -4.95 10.50
C PHE A 246 -9.69 -4.49 10.57
N LEU A 247 -9.93 -3.26 11.04
CA LEU A 247 -11.27 -2.65 11.15
C LEU A 247 -11.87 -2.21 9.82
N LEU A 248 -11.05 -2.05 8.77
CA LEU A 248 -11.44 -1.77 7.38
C LEU A 248 -12.02 -3.00 6.67
#